data_AF-A0A517NV56-F1
#
_entry.id   AF-A0A517NV56-F1
#
_cell.length_a   1.000
_cell.length_b   1.000
_cell.length_c   1.000
_cell.angle_alpha   90.00
_cell.angle_beta   90.00
_cell.angle_gamma   90.00
#
_symmetry.space_group_name_H-M   'P 1'
#
loop_
_entity.id
_entity.type
_entity.pdbx_description
1 polymer ?
#
loop_
_entity_poly.entity_id
_entity_poly.type
_entity_poly.pdbx_seq_one_letter_code
_entity_poly.pdbx_strand_id
1 'polypeptide(L)'
;MTDVHNDLRRAIADAIRKACADMANEFGHDPLHGFALCTDDNVMTLYSAACTKSWVAERKPEDKGIGSNYTEWVQNAGDEYFDSVSTTISVLAESDRSTIQQRFECLTLALEDCRKEGLFDPGTLLLCGSTGGVGEMELEAVDRVNTAEAAIEIAEDLSEDHFRNNQNDSFDLPAEKPVRRDTSPLPSMEIIPGRGVDGCEIGLARETAHEVFGPTESTSATYLEFPGVGVQAICRRKIVQTLIFYFRLNDYGRFNGLTREGIGANNSADDVLNTYGKPSRTSESTVSEFGAAPGAREKSIEYNNLGITFTFWDGQLADIRVDKIKS
;
A
#
# COMPACT_ATOMS: atom_id res chain seq x y z
N MET A 1 -19.19 5.79 -32.44
CA MET A 1 -18.55 6.59 -31.37
C MET A 1 -17.16 6.04 -31.19
N THR A 2 -16.13 6.86 -31.31
CA THR A 2 -14.78 6.43 -30.94
C THR A 2 -14.74 6.20 -29.43
N ASP A 3 -14.03 5.15 -29.04
CA ASP A 3 -13.80 4.82 -27.65
C ASP A 3 -12.79 5.82 -27.08
N VAL A 4 -13.27 6.69 -26.20
CA VAL A 4 -12.51 7.83 -25.67
C VAL A 4 -11.28 7.37 -24.88
N HIS A 5 -11.35 6.21 -24.23
CA HIS A 5 -10.23 5.63 -23.48
C HIS A 5 -9.15 5.11 -24.44
N ASN A 6 -9.55 4.51 -25.56
CA ASN A 6 -8.61 4.11 -26.61
C ASN A 6 -7.99 5.29 -27.36
N ASP A 7 -8.69 6.40 -27.51
CA ASP A 7 -8.12 7.64 -28.06
C ASP A 7 -7.10 8.24 -27.06
N LEU A 8 -7.44 8.28 -25.76
CA LEU A 8 -6.55 8.75 -24.71
C LEU A 8 -5.27 7.90 -24.61
N ARG A 9 -5.39 6.57 -24.54
CA ARG A 9 -4.25 5.63 -24.51
C ARG A 9 -3.28 5.86 -25.68
N ARG A 10 -3.81 6.03 -26.91
CA ARG A 10 -3.00 6.30 -28.10
C ARG A 10 -2.29 7.65 -28.01
N ALA A 11 -2.97 8.68 -27.52
CA ALA A 11 -2.37 10.00 -27.32
C ALA A 11 -1.24 9.97 -26.28
N ILE A 12 -1.41 9.22 -25.17
CA ILE A 12 -0.36 9.01 -24.17
C ILE A 12 0.84 8.29 -24.79
N ALA A 13 0.63 7.19 -25.53
CA ALA A 13 1.71 6.47 -26.20
C ALA A 13 2.46 7.34 -27.22
N ASP A 14 1.75 8.17 -27.98
CA ASP A 14 2.37 9.13 -28.90
C ASP A 14 3.21 10.20 -28.18
N ALA A 15 2.75 10.68 -27.02
CA ALA A 15 3.52 11.60 -26.17
C ALA A 15 4.80 10.93 -25.64
N ILE A 16 4.71 9.70 -25.14
CA ILE A 16 5.86 8.89 -24.69
C ILE A 16 6.88 8.71 -25.82
N ARG A 17 6.45 8.41 -27.05
CA ARG A 17 7.37 8.25 -28.18
C ARG A 17 8.15 9.54 -28.47
N LYS A 18 7.49 10.70 -28.41
CA LYS A 18 8.13 12.01 -28.63
C LYS A 18 9.08 12.35 -27.48
N ALA A 19 8.65 12.15 -26.25
CA ALA A 19 9.46 12.25 -25.04
C ALA A 19 10.76 11.43 -25.16
N CYS A 20 10.66 10.15 -25.52
CA CYS A 20 11.81 9.27 -25.70
C CYS A 20 12.73 9.71 -26.84
N ALA A 21 12.18 10.24 -27.94
CA ALA A 21 12.98 10.76 -29.04
C ALA A 21 13.81 11.98 -28.61
N ASP A 22 13.24 12.89 -27.82
CA ASP A 22 13.93 14.06 -27.30
C ASP A 22 15.00 13.70 -26.27
N MET A 23 14.69 12.78 -25.35
CA MET A 23 15.68 12.26 -24.41
C MET A 23 16.86 11.57 -25.12
N ALA A 24 16.60 10.83 -26.21
CA ALA A 24 17.68 10.23 -26.99
C ALA A 24 18.59 11.29 -27.65
N ASN A 25 18.03 12.44 -28.02
CA ASN A 25 18.81 13.58 -28.53
C ASN A 25 19.60 14.28 -27.40
N GLU A 26 19.02 14.40 -26.21
CA GLU A 26 19.62 15.10 -25.07
C GLU A 26 20.72 14.27 -24.38
N PHE A 27 20.44 13.00 -24.07
CA PHE A 27 21.33 12.12 -23.31
C PHE A 27 22.22 11.23 -24.20
N GLY A 28 22.00 11.25 -25.51
CA GLY A 28 22.80 10.53 -26.49
C GLY A 28 22.72 9.01 -26.32
N HIS A 29 23.84 8.37 -25.96
CA HIS A 29 23.95 6.92 -25.81
C HIS A 29 23.78 6.42 -24.37
N ASP A 30 23.50 7.31 -23.42
CA ASP A 30 23.27 6.91 -22.02
C ASP A 30 21.89 6.23 -21.92
N PRO A 31 21.82 4.93 -21.61
CA PRO A 31 20.56 4.20 -21.58
C PRO A 31 19.66 4.69 -20.44
N LEU A 32 18.35 4.70 -20.67
CA LEU A 32 17.37 4.97 -19.62
C LEU A 32 17.43 3.88 -18.53
N HIS A 33 17.49 4.34 -17.28
CA HIS A 33 17.26 3.51 -16.12
C HIS A 33 15.76 3.37 -15.87
N GLY A 34 15.04 4.49 -15.88
CA GLY A 34 13.60 4.51 -15.62
C GLY A 34 12.85 5.59 -16.40
N PHE A 35 11.55 5.35 -16.61
CA PHE A 35 10.59 6.29 -17.17
C PHE A 35 9.26 6.18 -16.43
N ALA A 36 8.71 7.31 -16.00
CA ALA A 36 7.52 7.38 -15.18
C ALA A 36 6.47 8.30 -15.81
N LEU A 37 5.21 7.88 -15.71
CA LEU A 37 4.05 8.74 -15.88
C LEU A 37 3.53 9.15 -14.50
N CYS A 38 3.46 10.45 -14.25
CA CYS A 38 3.15 10.98 -12.95
C CYS A 38 1.85 11.80 -13.01
N THR A 39 0.99 11.62 -12.02
CA THR A 39 -0.32 12.27 -11.96
C THR A 39 -0.64 12.74 -10.53
N ASP A 40 -1.66 13.58 -10.37
CA ASP A 40 -2.28 13.82 -9.06
C ASP A 40 -3.24 12.69 -8.65
N ASP A 41 -3.73 12.75 -7.40
CA ASP A 41 -4.55 11.70 -6.78
C ASP A 41 -5.87 11.43 -7.49
N ASN A 42 -6.38 12.42 -8.24
CA ASN A 42 -7.65 12.32 -8.96
C ASN A 42 -7.47 11.98 -10.45
N VAL A 43 -6.23 11.77 -10.89
CA VAL A 43 -5.88 11.51 -12.29
C VAL A 43 -6.45 12.60 -13.19
N MET A 44 -6.11 13.86 -12.88
CA MET A 44 -6.50 15.07 -13.59
C MET A 44 -5.32 15.72 -14.32
N THR A 45 -4.10 15.45 -13.87
CA THR A 45 -2.87 15.95 -14.47
C THR A 45 -2.03 14.81 -15.03
N LEU A 46 -1.09 15.14 -15.92
CA LEU A 46 -0.10 14.19 -16.39
C LEU A 46 1.20 14.93 -16.70
N TYR A 47 2.29 14.43 -16.16
CA TYR A 47 3.64 14.80 -16.54
C TYR A 47 4.52 13.55 -16.60
N SER A 48 5.75 13.71 -17.07
CA SER A 48 6.70 12.61 -17.19
C SER A 48 7.93 12.86 -16.33
N ALA A 49 8.54 11.79 -15.85
CA ALA A 49 9.84 11.85 -15.23
C ALA A 49 10.71 10.72 -15.77
N ALA A 50 12.00 10.95 -15.92
CA ALA A 50 12.92 9.92 -16.38
C ALA A 50 14.27 10.04 -15.67
N CYS A 51 15.02 8.94 -15.71
CA CYS A 51 16.42 8.97 -15.32
C CYS A 51 17.26 8.03 -16.17
N THR A 52 18.53 8.40 -16.40
CA THR A 52 19.50 7.56 -17.10
C THR A 52 20.28 6.67 -16.13
N LYS A 53 20.90 5.60 -16.63
CA LYS A 53 21.72 4.71 -15.79
C LYS A 53 22.91 5.43 -15.18
N SER A 54 23.53 6.36 -15.89
CA SER A 54 24.66 7.13 -15.35
C SER A 54 24.21 8.08 -14.24
N TRP A 55 23.04 8.73 -14.40
CA TRP A 55 22.47 9.61 -13.38
C TRP A 55 22.16 8.87 -12.08
N VAL A 56 21.58 7.68 -12.17
CA VAL A 56 21.31 6.81 -11.01
C VAL A 56 22.62 6.33 -10.38
N ALA A 57 23.60 5.91 -11.17
CA ALA A 57 24.88 5.43 -10.65
C ALA A 57 25.65 6.52 -9.86
N GLU A 58 25.53 7.79 -10.26
CA GLU A 58 26.12 8.93 -9.56
C GLU A 58 25.49 9.15 -8.17
N ARG A 59 24.17 8.99 -8.05
CA ARG A 59 23.40 9.30 -6.83
C ARG A 59 23.18 8.12 -5.89
N LYS A 60 23.26 6.89 -6.41
CA LYS A 60 23.05 5.66 -5.63
C LYS A 60 23.87 5.55 -4.33
N PRO A 61 25.10 6.10 -4.21
CA PRO A 61 25.84 6.11 -2.94
C PRO A 61 25.18 6.95 -1.84
N GLU A 62 24.42 7.98 -2.20
CA GLU A 62 23.77 8.93 -1.29
C GLU A 62 22.33 8.50 -1.00
N ASP A 63 21.65 7.95 -1.99
CA ASP A 63 20.29 7.45 -1.88
C ASP A 63 20.16 6.10 -2.60
N LYS A 64 19.88 5.04 -1.82
CA LYS A 64 19.75 3.68 -2.34
C LYS A 64 18.49 3.49 -3.19
N GLY A 65 17.43 4.25 -2.92
CA GLY A 65 16.11 4.15 -3.58
C GLY A 65 15.97 5.05 -4.81
N ILE A 66 16.98 5.87 -5.13
CA ILE A 66 16.92 6.89 -6.20
C ILE A 66 16.55 6.32 -7.58
N GLY A 67 16.83 5.03 -7.81
CA GLY A 67 16.47 4.33 -9.05
C GLY A 67 15.00 3.98 -9.18
N SER A 68 14.23 3.98 -8.08
CA SER A 68 12.82 3.58 -8.02
C SER A 68 11.91 4.72 -7.57
N ASN A 69 12.45 5.75 -6.89
CA ASN A 69 11.71 6.93 -6.47
C ASN A 69 11.61 7.95 -7.61
N TYR A 70 10.57 7.83 -8.43
CA TYR A 70 10.34 8.69 -9.59
C TYR A 70 10.02 10.15 -9.26
N THR A 71 9.65 10.46 -8.02
CA THR A 71 9.41 11.85 -7.61
C THR A 71 10.72 12.65 -7.53
N GLU A 72 11.85 11.96 -7.37
CA GLU A 72 13.20 12.53 -7.34
C GLU A 72 13.87 12.59 -8.73
N TRP A 73 13.22 12.06 -9.76
CA TRP A 73 13.75 12.06 -11.12
C TRP A 73 13.57 13.43 -11.76
N VAL A 74 14.69 14.16 -11.86
CA VAL A 74 14.68 15.55 -12.36
C VAL A 74 15.04 15.68 -13.84
N GLN A 75 15.27 14.57 -14.56
CA GLN A 75 15.55 14.64 -15.99
C GLN A 75 14.22 14.78 -16.73
N ASN A 76 13.99 15.97 -17.28
CA ASN A 76 12.79 16.29 -18.04
C ASN A 76 12.70 15.33 -19.24
N ALA A 77 11.52 14.77 -19.46
CA ALA A 77 11.25 13.87 -20.56
C ALA A 77 10.33 14.50 -21.63
N GLY A 78 10.41 15.82 -21.83
CA GLY A 78 9.57 16.53 -22.80
C GLY A 78 8.14 16.70 -22.31
N ASP A 79 7.98 17.29 -21.13
CA ASP A 79 6.68 17.52 -20.49
C ASP A 79 5.67 18.24 -21.40
N GLU A 80 6.12 19.08 -22.33
CA GLU A 80 5.26 19.76 -23.30
C GLU A 80 4.45 18.80 -24.20
N TYR A 81 4.92 17.57 -24.41
CA TYR A 81 4.17 16.57 -25.17
C TYR A 81 2.96 16.04 -24.42
N PHE A 82 2.96 16.16 -23.09
CA PHE A 82 1.90 15.71 -22.22
C PHE A 82 0.84 16.79 -21.95
N ASP A 83 1.08 18.06 -22.26
CA ASP A 83 0.12 19.17 -22.03
C ASP A 83 -1.28 18.90 -22.60
N SER A 84 -1.34 18.45 -23.87
CA SER A 84 -2.61 18.14 -24.54
C SER A 84 -3.30 16.90 -23.96
N VAL A 85 -2.51 15.94 -23.49
CA VAL A 85 -2.99 14.71 -22.86
C VAL A 85 -3.55 15.03 -21.47
N SER A 86 -2.81 15.80 -20.68
CA SER A 86 -3.20 16.32 -19.37
C SER A 86 -4.51 17.11 -19.47
N THR A 87 -4.65 17.98 -20.48
CA THR A 87 -5.92 18.67 -20.75
C THR A 87 -7.07 17.69 -21.04
N THR A 88 -6.82 16.64 -21.81
CA THR A 88 -7.84 15.62 -22.13
C THR A 88 -8.24 14.83 -20.88
N ILE A 89 -7.27 14.46 -20.04
CA ILE A 89 -7.47 13.76 -18.76
C ILE A 89 -8.32 14.62 -17.83
N SER A 90 -7.98 15.91 -17.68
CA SER A 90 -8.73 16.88 -16.87
C SER A 90 -10.19 17.00 -17.33
N VAL A 91 -10.43 17.18 -18.64
CA VAL A 91 -11.80 17.23 -19.20
C VAL A 91 -12.57 15.94 -18.95
N LEU A 92 -11.91 14.78 -19.01
CA LEU A 92 -12.55 13.51 -18.70
C LEU A 92 -12.87 13.37 -17.22
N ALA A 93 -11.99 13.84 -16.34
CA ALA A 93 -12.17 13.82 -14.89
C ALA A 93 -13.32 14.71 -14.42
N GLU A 94 -13.54 15.85 -15.09
CA GLU A 94 -14.67 16.76 -14.84
C GLU A 94 -16.00 16.26 -15.42
N SER A 95 -16.01 15.11 -16.10
CA SER A 95 -17.18 14.55 -16.76
C SER A 95 -17.54 13.16 -16.23
N ASP A 96 -18.80 12.75 -16.41
CA ASP A 96 -19.25 11.39 -16.08
C ASP A 96 -18.77 10.32 -17.08
N ARG A 97 -17.87 10.66 -18.00
CA ARG A 97 -17.43 9.77 -19.09
C ARG A 97 -16.29 8.83 -18.70
N SER A 98 -15.63 9.07 -17.56
CA SER A 98 -14.53 8.23 -17.10
C SER A 98 -14.40 8.23 -15.57
N THR A 99 -14.09 7.07 -15.00
CA THR A 99 -13.65 6.94 -13.61
C THR A 99 -12.15 7.21 -13.49
N ILE A 100 -11.67 7.42 -12.26
CA ILE A 100 -10.24 7.50 -11.92
C ILE A 100 -9.50 6.25 -12.42
N GLN A 101 -10.04 5.07 -12.10
CA GLN A 101 -9.46 3.78 -12.48
C GLN A 101 -9.31 3.64 -14.01
N GLN A 102 -10.33 4.06 -14.78
CA GLN A 102 -10.25 4.00 -16.24
C GLN A 102 -9.18 4.93 -16.83
N ARG A 103 -8.99 6.12 -16.26
CA ARG A 103 -7.94 7.05 -16.71
C ARG A 103 -6.56 6.51 -16.36
N PHE A 104 -6.38 6.01 -15.14
CA PHE A 104 -5.14 5.41 -14.69
C PHE A 104 -4.75 4.17 -15.51
N GLU A 105 -5.73 3.33 -15.84
CA GLU A 105 -5.55 2.17 -16.72
C GLU A 105 -5.06 2.59 -18.11
N CYS A 106 -5.52 3.72 -18.66
CA CYS A 106 -5.01 4.24 -19.94
C CYS A 106 -3.53 4.59 -19.89
N LEU A 107 -3.05 5.15 -18.76
CA LEU A 107 -1.63 5.46 -18.55
C LEU A 107 -0.78 4.18 -18.54
N THR A 108 -1.24 3.18 -17.77
CA THR A 108 -0.55 1.88 -17.62
C THR A 108 -0.51 1.14 -18.96
N LEU A 109 -1.64 1.06 -19.67
CA LEU A 109 -1.73 0.40 -20.97
C LEU A 109 -0.88 1.07 -22.05
N ALA A 110 -0.68 2.38 -21.98
CA ALA A 110 0.19 3.10 -22.89
C ALA A 110 1.67 2.74 -22.66
N LEU A 111 2.11 2.63 -21.40
CA LEU A 111 3.45 2.14 -21.06
C LEU A 111 3.66 0.70 -21.53
N GLU A 112 2.66 -0.17 -21.33
CA GLU A 112 2.71 -1.55 -21.84
C GLU A 112 2.88 -1.60 -23.36
N ASP A 113 2.15 -0.76 -24.11
CA ASP A 113 2.26 -0.70 -25.57
C ASP A 113 3.65 -0.27 -26.01
N CYS A 114 4.18 0.80 -25.41
CA CYS A 114 5.52 1.27 -25.69
C CYS A 114 6.59 0.19 -25.39
N ARG A 115 6.44 -0.58 -24.30
CA ARG A 115 7.32 -1.73 -24.04
C ARG A 115 7.20 -2.82 -25.11
N LYS A 116 5.97 -3.21 -25.48
CA LYS A 116 5.71 -4.28 -26.47
C LYS A 116 6.23 -3.90 -27.85
N GLU A 117 6.24 -2.61 -28.18
CA GLU A 117 6.81 -2.06 -29.40
C GLU A 117 8.34 -1.98 -29.41
N GLY A 118 8.99 -2.24 -28.27
CA GLY A 118 10.44 -2.17 -28.13
C GLY A 118 10.97 -0.74 -27.95
N LEU A 119 10.13 0.22 -27.55
CA LEU A 119 10.57 1.59 -27.23
C LEU A 119 11.49 1.60 -26.01
N PHE A 120 11.24 0.69 -25.05
CA PHE A 120 12.02 0.56 -23.83
C PHE A 120 12.71 -0.81 -23.76
N ASP A 121 14.00 -0.80 -23.40
CA ASP A 121 14.75 -2.02 -23.15
C ASP A 121 14.08 -2.84 -22.03
N PRO A 122 14.17 -4.18 -22.01
CA PRO A 122 13.55 -5.00 -20.96
C PRO A 122 13.99 -4.65 -19.53
N GLY A 123 15.16 -4.04 -19.37
CA GLY A 123 15.70 -3.62 -18.07
C GLY A 123 15.43 -2.16 -17.68
N THR A 124 14.69 -1.39 -18.48
CA THR A 124 14.25 -0.04 -18.10
C THR A 124 13.06 -0.15 -17.16
N LEU A 125 13.08 0.51 -16.01
CA LEU A 125 11.97 0.55 -15.07
C LEU A 125 10.86 1.45 -15.61
N LEU A 126 9.62 0.96 -15.62
CA LEU A 126 8.46 1.76 -16.01
C LEU A 126 7.55 1.96 -14.80
N LEU A 127 7.17 3.19 -14.53
CA LEU A 127 6.38 3.57 -13.37
C LEU A 127 5.16 4.38 -13.81
N CYS A 128 4.06 4.23 -13.08
CA CYS A 128 2.86 5.02 -13.28
C CYS A 128 2.27 5.26 -11.90
N GLY A 129 2.27 6.50 -11.41
CA GLY A 129 1.99 6.75 -10.00
C GLY A 129 1.50 8.15 -9.67
N SER A 130 0.96 8.29 -8.45
CA SER A 130 0.40 9.55 -7.96
C SER A 130 1.37 10.29 -7.05
N THR A 131 1.36 11.61 -7.12
CA THR A 131 2.12 12.47 -6.20
C THR A 131 1.67 12.35 -4.73
N GLY A 132 0.44 11.90 -4.44
CA GLY A 132 -0.03 11.68 -3.07
C GLY A 132 0.39 10.33 -2.48
N GLY A 133 1.18 9.54 -3.21
CA GLY A 133 1.80 8.32 -2.73
C GLY A 133 1.32 7.04 -3.42
N VAL A 134 2.06 5.97 -3.14
CA VAL A 134 1.87 4.64 -3.73
C VAL A 134 0.58 3.96 -3.27
N GLY A 135 -0.41 3.97 -4.15
CA GLY A 135 -1.69 3.28 -4.00
C GLY A 135 -1.73 1.90 -4.67
N GLU A 136 -2.87 1.21 -4.57
CA GLU A 136 -3.06 -0.13 -5.16
C GLU A 136 -2.91 -0.13 -6.69
N MET A 137 -3.46 0.88 -7.37
CA MET A 137 -3.37 1.01 -8.82
C MET A 137 -1.92 1.15 -9.29
N GLU A 138 -1.08 1.85 -8.53
CA GLU A 138 0.33 2.06 -8.85
C GLU A 138 1.14 0.76 -8.71
N LEU A 139 0.94 0.00 -7.62
CA LEU A 139 1.60 -1.31 -7.50
C LEU A 139 1.13 -2.30 -8.56
N GLU A 140 -0.16 -2.29 -8.93
CA GLU A 140 -0.66 -3.12 -10.03
C GLU A 140 -0.03 -2.71 -11.37
N ALA A 141 0.11 -1.41 -11.63
CA ALA A 141 0.79 -0.92 -12.82
C ALA A 141 2.26 -1.38 -12.85
N VAL A 142 2.99 -1.22 -11.73
CA VAL A 142 4.38 -1.67 -11.58
C VAL A 142 4.53 -3.15 -11.90
N ASP A 143 3.67 -4.01 -11.34
CA ASP A 143 3.65 -5.46 -11.61
C ASP A 143 3.44 -5.77 -13.10
N ARG A 144 2.64 -4.97 -13.80
CA ARG A 144 2.26 -5.20 -15.21
C ARG A 144 3.31 -4.75 -16.21
N VAL A 145 3.99 -3.62 -15.95
CA VAL A 145 4.89 -2.98 -16.93
C VAL A 145 6.37 -3.36 -16.75
N ASN A 146 6.70 -4.11 -15.69
CA ASN A 146 8.06 -4.53 -15.36
C ASN A 146 8.19 -6.06 -15.25
N THR A 147 9.43 -6.55 -15.15
CA THR A 147 9.67 -7.96 -14.77
C THR A 147 9.31 -8.16 -13.29
N ALA A 148 9.03 -9.39 -12.89
CA ALA A 148 8.72 -9.71 -11.50
C ALA A 148 9.84 -9.29 -10.54
N GLU A 149 11.11 -9.47 -10.94
CA GLU A 149 12.26 -9.05 -10.14
C GLU A 149 12.30 -7.53 -9.95
N ALA A 150 12.11 -6.77 -11.03
CA ALA A 150 12.10 -5.32 -10.99
C ALA A 150 10.90 -4.77 -10.20
N ALA A 151 9.71 -5.35 -10.38
CA ALA A 151 8.53 -4.97 -9.63
C ALA A 151 8.70 -5.18 -8.12
N ILE A 152 9.38 -6.26 -7.70
CA ILE A 152 9.71 -6.50 -6.29
C ILE A 152 10.67 -5.43 -5.75
N GLU A 153 11.74 -5.11 -6.50
CA GLU A 153 12.71 -4.08 -6.11
C GLU A 153 12.02 -2.71 -5.96
N ILE A 154 11.25 -2.30 -6.97
CA ILE A 154 10.48 -1.05 -6.95
C ILE A 154 9.53 -1.00 -5.75
N ALA A 155 8.76 -2.07 -5.51
CA ALA A 155 7.80 -2.10 -4.43
C ALA A 155 8.48 -2.02 -3.05
N GLU A 156 9.67 -2.61 -2.90
CA GLU A 156 10.46 -2.54 -1.67
C GLU A 156 11.00 -1.12 -1.43
N ASP A 157 11.57 -0.48 -2.46
CA ASP A 157 12.07 0.89 -2.38
C ASP A 157 10.95 1.89 -2.07
N LEU A 158 9.83 1.80 -2.80
CA LEU A 158 8.68 2.69 -2.61
C LEU A 158 7.99 2.47 -1.26
N SER A 159 7.99 1.24 -0.74
CA SER A 159 7.44 0.96 0.59
C SER A 159 8.33 1.50 1.70
N GLU A 160 9.65 1.40 1.58
CA GLU A 160 10.59 1.93 2.58
C GLU A 160 10.47 3.46 2.71
N ASP A 161 10.33 4.17 1.59
CA ASP A 161 10.15 5.63 1.60
C ASP A 161 8.80 6.03 2.21
N HIS A 162 7.73 5.28 1.96
CA HIS A 162 6.45 5.46 2.65
C HIS A 162 6.56 5.28 4.16
N PHE A 163 7.34 4.29 4.63
CA PHE A 163 7.59 4.12 6.06
C PHE A 163 8.41 5.26 6.66
N ARG A 164 9.34 5.86 5.91
CA ARG A 164 10.14 7.01 6.37
C ARG A 164 9.34 8.31 6.39
N ASN A 165 8.51 8.54 5.39
CA ASN A 165 7.69 9.75 5.29
C ASN A 165 6.53 9.72 6.30
N ASN A 166 5.88 8.57 6.50
CA ASN A 166 4.82 8.43 7.51
C ASN A 166 5.34 8.48 8.96
N GLN A 167 6.65 8.38 9.22
CA GLN A 167 7.20 8.66 10.56
C GLN A 167 7.31 10.16 10.85
N ASN A 168 7.24 11.01 9.83
CA ASN A 168 7.33 12.47 9.98
C ASN A 168 5.99 13.19 9.74
N ASP A 169 5.06 12.58 9.02
CA ASP A 169 3.73 13.16 8.79
C ASP A 169 2.67 12.55 9.73
N SER A 170 2.30 13.30 10.77
CA SER A 170 1.06 13.08 11.50
C SER A 170 -0.12 13.46 10.60
N PHE A 171 -0.62 12.52 9.81
CA PHE A 171 -1.86 12.70 9.05
C PHE A 171 -3.06 12.67 10.02
N ASP A 172 -3.55 13.85 10.38
CA ASP A 172 -4.91 14.02 10.92
C ASP A 172 -5.90 13.73 9.78
N LEU A 173 -6.38 12.48 9.69
CA LEU A 173 -7.49 12.14 8.81
C LEU A 173 -8.77 12.86 9.32
N PRO A 174 -9.55 13.50 8.44
CA PRO A 174 -10.83 14.06 8.83
C PRO A 174 -11.76 12.93 9.27
N ALA A 175 -12.28 13.04 10.50
CA ALA A 175 -13.24 12.10 11.07
C ALA A 175 -14.54 12.05 10.24
N GLU A 176 -14.61 11.15 9.27
CA GLU A 176 -15.88 10.76 8.66
C GLU A 176 -16.69 9.96 9.68
N LYS A 177 -17.94 10.40 9.89
CA LYS A 177 -18.83 9.78 10.87
C LYS A 177 -19.18 8.36 10.46
N PRO A 178 -19.15 7.38 11.37
CA PRO A 178 -19.48 6.00 11.03
C PRO A 178 -20.95 5.88 10.61
N VAL A 179 -21.16 5.37 9.40
CA VAL A 179 -22.46 4.94 8.91
C VAL A 179 -22.85 3.68 9.68
N ARG A 180 -23.71 3.82 10.70
CA ARG A 180 -24.28 2.68 11.43
C ARG A 180 -25.09 1.80 10.48
N ARG A 181 -24.52 0.68 10.04
CA ARG A 181 -25.26 -0.43 9.42
C ARG A 181 -25.75 -1.39 10.51
N ASP A 182 -26.95 -1.95 10.31
CA ASP A 182 -27.53 -2.99 11.13
C ASP A 182 -26.61 -4.22 11.15
N THR A 183 -25.87 -4.40 12.24
CA THR A 183 -25.01 -5.56 12.48
C THR A 183 -25.82 -6.66 13.15
N SER A 184 -26.31 -7.63 12.38
CA SER A 184 -26.50 -8.97 12.95
C SER A 184 -25.16 -9.38 13.57
N PRO A 185 -25.09 -9.76 14.85
CA PRO A 185 -23.82 -10.06 15.51
C PRO A 185 -23.16 -11.23 14.77
N LEU A 186 -21.94 -11.01 14.28
CA LEU A 186 -21.13 -12.07 13.72
C LEU A 186 -20.94 -13.16 14.79
N PRO A 187 -20.91 -14.44 14.39
CA PRO A 187 -20.57 -15.52 15.30
C PRO A 187 -19.20 -15.23 15.92
N SER A 188 -19.04 -15.59 17.20
CA SER A 188 -17.76 -15.45 17.91
C SER A 188 -16.66 -16.18 17.12
N MET A 189 -15.56 -15.50 16.85
CA MET A 189 -14.42 -16.07 16.10
C MET A 189 -13.34 -16.61 17.04
N GLU A 190 -12.70 -17.72 16.66
CA GLU A 190 -11.53 -18.28 17.35
C GLU A 190 -10.24 -17.78 16.70
N ILE A 191 -9.36 -17.12 17.47
CA ILE A 191 -8.02 -16.72 17.05
C ILE A 191 -7.05 -17.90 17.31
N ILE A 192 -6.30 -18.28 16.29
CA ILE A 192 -5.33 -19.38 16.34
C ILE A 192 -3.93 -18.77 16.20
N PRO A 193 -3.07 -18.90 17.24
CA PRO A 193 -1.69 -18.39 17.20
C PRO A 193 -0.94 -18.85 15.94
N GLY A 194 -0.25 -17.91 15.29
CA GLY A 194 0.57 -18.18 14.11
C GLY A 194 -0.20 -18.47 12.83
N ARG A 195 -1.54 -18.51 12.89
CA ARG A 195 -2.41 -18.87 11.78
C ARG A 195 -3.45 -17.82 11.46
N GLY A 196 -4.16 -17.24 12.43
CA GLY A 196 -5.22 -16.25 12.18
C GLY A 196 -6.58 -16.77 12.62
N VAL A 197 -7.61 -16.61 11.79
CA VAL A 197 -8.96 -17.16 12.02
C VAL A 197 -9.34 -18.12 10.90
N ASP A 198 -10.38 -18.92 11.10
CA ASP A 198 -10.87 -19.80 10.03
C ASP A 198 -11.28 -18.98 8.79
N GLY A 199 -10.82 -19.41 7.62
CA GLY A 199 -11.05 -18.74 6.34
C GLY A 199 -10.14 -17.55 6.04
N CYS A 200 -9.44 -16.96 7.02
CA CYS A 200 -8.49 -15.88 6.79
C CYS A 200 -7.22 -16.13 7.62
N GLU A 201 -6.26 -16.79 6.98
CA GLU A 201 -5.02 -17.25 7.59
C GLU A 201 -3.80 -16.50 7.05
N ILE A 202 -2.77 -16.39 7.88
CA ILE A 202 -1.47 -15.86 7.47
C ILE A 202 -0.92 -16.68 6.30
N GLY A 203 -0.58 -16.00 5.22
CA GLY A 203 -0.10 -16.58 3.97
C GLY A 203 -1.18 -16.82 2.91
N LEU A 204 -2.48 -16.68 3.25
CA LEU A 204 -3.56 -16.71 2.26
C LEU A 204 -3.66 -15.39 1.50
N ALA A 205 -4.36 -15.42 0.37
CA ALA A 205 -4.62 -14.26 -0.48
C ALA A 205 -5.42 -13.19 0.27
N ARG A 206 -5.14 -11.91 0.04
CA ARG A 206 -5.80 -10.80 0.76
C ARG A 206 -7.33 -10.82 0.61
N GLU A 207 -7.85 -11.34 -0.49
CA GLU A 207 -9.27 -11.46 -0.80
C GLU A 207 -10.01 -12.31 0.23
N THR A 208 -9.32 -13.29 0.85
CA THR A 208 -9.88 -14.10 1.93
C THR A 208 -10.30 -13.27 3.15
N ALA A 209 -9.64 -12.14 3.40
CA ALA A 209 -10.04 -11.22 4.46
C ALA A 209 -11.39 -10.57 4.15
N HIS A 210 -11.69 -10.24 2.89
CA HIS A 210 -13.01 -9.72 2.49
C HIS A 210 -14.10 -10.76 2.62
N GLU A 211 -13.80 -12.02 2.28
CA GLU A 211 -14.75 -13.11 2.39
C GLU A 211 -15.14 -13.37 3.86
N VAL A 212 -14.18 -13.26 4.79
CA VAL A 212 -14.40 -13.52 6.21
C VAL A 212 -14.94 -12.31 6.98
N PHE A 213 -14.37 -11.13 6.77
CA PHE A 213 -14.68 -9.93 7.56
C PHE A 213 -15.66 -8.98 6.88
N GLY A 214 -15.96 -9.22 5.60
CA GLY A 214 -16.88 -8.43 4.80
C GLY A 214 -16.20 -7.26 4.05
N PRO A 215 -16.98 -6.25 3.63
CA PRO A 215 -16.41 -5.09 2.94
C PRO A 215 -15.55 -4.26 3.90
N THR A 216 -14.48 -3.70 3.37
CA THR A 216 -13.59 -2.77 4.07
C THR A 216 -14.06 -1.32 3.88
N GLU A 217 -13.75 -0.45 4.85
CA GLU A 217 -13.99 0.99 4.75
C GLU A 217 -12.76 1.76 4.23
N SER A 218 -11.56 1.15 4.29
CA SER A 218 -10.30 1.75 3.84
C SER A 218 -9.37 0.67 3.28
N THR A 219 -8.99 0.83 2.01
CA THR A 219 -7.98 0.00 1.34
C THR A 219 -6.74 0.81 1.08
N SER A 220 -5.63 0.45 1.72
CA SER A 220 -4.33 0.72 1.12
C SER A 220 -3.82 -0.56 0.44
N ALA A 221 -2.73 -0.44 -0.34
CA ALA A 221 -2.13 -1.62 -0.94
C ALA A 221 -1.51 -2.58 0.09
N THR A 222 -1.23 -2.10 1.31
CA THR A 222 -0.49 -2.82 2.35
C THR A 222 -1.34 -3.20 3.56
N TYR A 223 -2.56 -2.66 3.70
CA TYR A 223 -3.48 -3.05 4.77
C TYR A 223 -4.95 -2.93 4.34
N LEU A 224 -5.76 -3.81 4.92
CA LEU A 224 -7.22 -3.82 4.82
C LEU A 224 -7.81 -3.55 6.20
N GLU A 225 -8.71 -2.60 6.29
CA GLU A 225 -9.35 -2.23 7.56
C GLU A 225 -10.80 -2.69 7.61
N PHE A 226 -11.17 -3.34 8.70
CA PHE A 226 -12.55 -3.77 8.96
C PHE A 226 -13.03 -3.16 10.28
N PRO A 227 -13.25 -1.83 10.34
CA PRO A 227 -13.59 -1.13 11.58
C PRO A 227 -14.83 -1.73 12.22
N GLY A 228 -15.86 -2.04 11.44
CA GLY A 228 -17.12 -2.61 11.94
C GLY A 228 -16.98 -3.91 12.74
N VAL A 229 -15.89 -4.66 12.57
CA VAL A 229 -15.65 -5.94 13.26
C VAL A 229 -14.38 -5.95 14.12
N GLY A 230 -13.65 -4.84 14.20
CA GLY A 230 -12.46 -4.76 15.04
C GLY A 230 -11.26 -5.49 14.46
N VAL A 231 -11.08 -5.51 13.13
CA VAL A 231 -9.98 -6.26 12.50
C VAL A 231 -9.20 -5.37 11.53
N GLN A 232 -7.89 -5.52 11.51
CA GLN A 232 -7.02 -5.02 10.44
C GLN A 232 -6.14 -6.17 9.93
N ALA A 233 -6.00 -6.27 8.61
CA ALA A 233 -5.14 -7.24 7.96
C ALA A 233 -4.01 -6.51 7.22
N ILE A 234 -2.75 -6.74 7.63
CA ILE A 234 -1.59 -6.23 6.92
C ILE A 234 -1.21 -7.24 5.85
N CYS A 235 -1.13 -6.77 4.61
CA CYS A 235 -0.87 -7.57 3.43
C CYS A 235 0.47 -7.16 2.79
N ARG A 236 1.23 -8.15 2.32
CA ARG A 236 2.43 -7.92 1.49
C ARG A 236 2.39 -8.88 0.32
N ARG A 237 2.65 -8.41 -0.91
CA ARG A 237 2.60 -9.25 -2.13
C ARG A 237 1.26 -10.01 -2.27
N LYS A 238 0.15 -9.31 -2.04
CA LYS A 238 -1.23 -9.84 -2.13
C LYS A 238 -1.57 -10.98 -1.16
N ILE A 239 -0.72 -11.24 -0.16
CA ILE A 239 -1.00 -12.22 0.90
C ILE A 239 -1.06 -11.58 2.27
N VAL A 240 -1.91 -12.12 3.14
CA VAL A 240 -2.05 -11.71 4.54
C VAL A 240 -0.77 -12.07 5.30
N GLN A 241 -0.10 -11.08 5.88
CA GLN A 241 1.12 -11.26 6.69
C GLN A 241 0.83 -11.21 8.18
N THR A 242 -0.07 -10.31 8.57
CA THR A 242 -0.42 -10.05 9.96
C THR A 242 -1.91 -9.79 10.06
N LEU A 243 -2.52 -10.31 11.11
CA LEU A 243 -3.88 -9.96 11.51
C LEU A 243 -3.84 -9.30 12.88
N ILE A 244 -4.57 -8.20 13.04
CA ILE A 244 -4.71 -7.48 14.30
C ILE A 244 -6.19 -7.45 14.67
N PHE A 245 -6.49 -7.94 15.87
CA PHE A 245 -7.84 -8.05 16.42
C PHE A 245 -7.99 -7.05 17.55
N TYR A 246 -8.69 -5.94 17.29
CA TYR A 246 -8.87 -4.83 18.21
C TYR A 246 -10.06 -5.03 19.13
N PHE A 247 -9.82 -4.88 20.43
CA PHE A 247 -10.85 -4.89 21.44
C PHE A 247 -11.19 -3.49 21.97
N ARG A 248 -10.28 -2.53 21.82
CA ARG A 248 -10.37 -1.19 22.43
C ARG A 248 -9.80 -0.05 21.58
N LEU A 249 -9.64 -0.25 20.27
CA LEU A 249 -9.22 0.83 19.38
C LEU A 249 -10.39 1.79 19.14
N ASN A 250 -10.14 3.09 19.23
CA ASN A 250 -11.13 4.11 18.88
C ASN A 250 -11.55 3.94 17.41
N ASP A 251 -12.80 4.27 17.11
CA ASP A 251 -13.39 4.16 15.76
C ASP A 251 -13.53 2.74 15.19
N TYR A 252 -13.06 1.72 15.92
CA TYR A 252 -13.29 0.31 15.61
C TYR A 252 -14.39 -0.26 16.52
N GLY A 253 -15.22 -1.12 15.95
CA GLY A 253 -16.03 -2.07 16.69
C GLY A 253 -15.15 -3.01 17.51
N ARG A 254 -15.64 -3.45 18.66
CA ARG A 254 -14.92 -4.43 19.49
C ARG A 254 -14.95 -5.79 18.80
N PHE A 255 -13.79 -6.37 18.55
CA PHE A 255 -13.68 -7.74 18.04
C PHE A 255 -14.42 -8.71 18.96
N ASN A 256 -15.29 -9.52 18.36
CA ASN A 256 -16.09 -10.53 19.05
C ASN A 256 -15.43 -11.91 18.88
N GLY A 257 -14.40 -12.18 19.67
CA GLY A 257 -13.70 -13.45 19.63
C GLY A 257 -12.71 -13.62 20.76
N LEU A 258 -12.06 -14.78 20.75
CA LEU A 258 -11.11 -15.22 21.76
C LEU A 258 -10.06 -16.13 21.10
N THR A 259 -8.87 -16.20 21.68
CA THR A 259 -7.90 -17.21 21.26
C THR A 259 -8.44 -18.61 21.54
N ARG A 260 -7.91 -19.63 20.84
CA ARG A 260 -8.22 -21.04 21.14
C ARG A 260 -8.03 -21.39 22.61
N GLU A 261 -7.07 -20.75 23.27
CA GLU A 261 -6.76 -20.93 24.69
C GLU A 261 -7.66 -20.10 25.63
N GLY A 262 -8.60 -19.31 25.08
CA GLY A 262 -9.63 -18.61 25.84
C GLY A 262 -9.30 -17.16 26.21
N ILE A 263 -8.26 -16.55 25.63
CA ILE A 263 -7.91 -15.15 25.89
C ILE A 263 -8.72 -14.22 24.98
N GLY A 264 -9.44 -13.28 25.58
CA GLY A 264 -10.14 -12.21 24.88
C GLY A 264 -10.20 -10.92 25.69
N ALA A 265 -11.04 -9.98 25.26
CA ALA A 265 -11.10 -8.60 25.75
C ALA A 265 -11.22 -8.35 27.27
N ASN A 266 -11.61 -9.37 28.06
CA ASN A 266 -11.79 -9.26 29.51
C ASN A 266 -10.62 -9.85 30.30
N ASN A 267 -9.62 -10.41 29.63
CA ASN A 267 -8.45 -11.00 30.27
C ASN A 267 -7.37 -9.96 30.56
N SER A 268 -6.62 -10.22 31.61
CA SER A 268 -5.47 -9.43 32.07
C SER A 268 -4.15 -9.98 31.52
N ALA A 269 -3.07 -9.22 31.70
CA ALA A 269 -1.71 -9.69 31.40
C ALA A 269 -1.35 -10.96 32.19
N ASP A 270 -1.81 -11.09 33.43
CA ASP A 270 -1.54 -12.26 34.26
C ASP A 270 -2.27 -13.50 33.72
N ASP A 271 -3.49 -13.34 33.20
CA ASP A 271 -4.22 -14.43 32.54
C ASP A 271 -3.47 -14.95 31.32
N VAL A 272 -2.89 -14.04 30.51
CA VAL A 272 -2.03 -14.41 29.36
C VAL A 272 -0.80 -15.18 29.81
N LEU A 273 -0.08 -14.69 30.82
CA LEU A 273 1.12 -15.34 31.34
C LEU A 273 0.82 -16.71 31.94
N ASN A 274 -0.32 -16.87 32.62
CA ASN A 274 -0.76 -18.15 33.17
C ASN A 274 -1.16 -19.15 32.07
N THR A 275 -1.69 -18.66 30.95
CA THR A 275 -2.19 -19.49 29.85
C THR A 275 -1.07 -19.93 28.90
N TYR A 276 -0.22 -19.00 28.47
CA TYR A 276 0.84 -19.25 27.47
C TYR A 276 2.22 -19.46 28.09
N GLY A 277 2.38 -19.23 29.39
CA GLY A 277 3.65 -19.38 30.08
C GLY A 277 4.63 -18.23 29.78
N LYS A 278 5.93 -18.54 29.84
CA LYS A 278 7.00 -17.54 29.70
C LYS A 278 7.03 -16.95 28.28
N PRO A 279 6.91 -15.62 28.11
CA PRO A 279 6.96 -14.99 26.80
C PRO A 279 8.37 -14.96 26.23
N SER A 280 8.46 -14.76 24.92
CA SER A 280 9.72 -14.48 24.23
C SER A 280 10.25 -13.10 24.61
N ARG A 281 9.35 -12.12 24.72
CA ARG A 281 9.66 -10.74 25.08
C ARG A 281 8.49 -10.09 25.80
N THR A 282 8.80 -9.16 26.69
CA THR A 282 7.84 -8.21 27.26
C THR A 282 8.42 -6.81 27.13
N SER A 283 7.60 -5.84 26.76
CA SER A 283 7.95 -4.42 26.76
C SER A 283 6.87 -3.61 27.43
N GLU A 284 7.27 -2.47 28.01
CA GLU A 284 6.37 -1.48 28.57
C GLU A 284 6.77 -0.12 28.00
N SER A 285 5.76 0.68 27.64
CA SER A 285 5.95 1.99 27.02
C SER A 285 4.80 2.92 27.41
N THR A 286 4.87 4.18 26.98
CA THR A 286 3.72 5.09 26.99
C THR A 286 3.37 5.39 25.55
N VAL A 287 2.10 5.24 25.21
CA VAL A 287 1.61 5.53 23.86
C VAL A 287 1.78 7.02 23.57
N SER A 288 2.36 7.33 22.41
CA SER A 288 2.60 8.71 21.94
C SER A 288 1.31 9.54 21.94
N GLU A 289 1.45 10.86 22.02
CA GLU A 289 0.31 11.79 21.92
C GLU A 289 -0.46 11.67 20.60
N PHE A 290 0.20 11.17 19.55
CA PHE A 290 -0.38 10.88 18.23
C PHE A 290 -0.72 9.39 18.03
N GLY A 291 -0.62 8.57 19.08
CA GLY A 291 -0.86 7.13 18.99
C GLY A 291 -2.34 6.76 19.11
N ALA A 292 -2.63 5.46 18.99
CA ALA A 292 -3.99 4.92 19.06
C ALA A 292 -4.72 5.12 20.40
N ALA A 293 -3.95 5.28 21.49
CA ALA A 293 -4.46 5.55 22.83
C ALA A 293 -3.53 6.54 23.56
N PRO A 294 -3.55 7.83 23.21
CA PRO A 294 -2.58 8.82 23.68
C PRO A 294 -2.38 8.84 25.20
N GLY A 295 -1.12 8.69 25.64
CA GLY A 295 -0.75 8.73 27.06
C GLY A 295 -1.05 7.46 27.87
N ALA A 296 -1.68 6.44 27.26
CA ALA A 296 -1.94 5.17 27.94
C ALA A 296 -0.62 4.43 28.24
N ARG A 297 -0.59 3.70 29.35
CA ARG A 297 0.52 2.78 29.65
C ARG A 297 0.34 1.52 28.83
N GLU A 298 1.25 1.32 27.89
CA GLU A 298 1.24 0.14 27.04
C GLU A 298 2.12 -0.95 27.64
N LYS A 299 1.62 -2.18 27.60
CA LYS A 299 2.40 -3.39 27.84
C LYS A 299 2.18 -4.36 26.69
N SER A 300 3.26 -4.84 26.09
CA SER A 300 3.22 -5.85 25.05
C SER A 300 3.88 -7.15 25.51
N ILE A 301 3.25 -8.28 25.20
CA ILE A 301 3.71 -9.64 25.54
C ILE A 301 3.79 -10.45 24.24
N GLU A 302 5.01 -10.78 23.81
CA GLU A 302 5.26 -11.45 22.53
C GLU A 302 5.63 -12.93 22.73
N TYR A 303 5.02 -13.82 21.93
CA TYR A 303 5.34 -15.23 21.82
C TYR A 303 5.77 -15.54 20.38
N ASN A 304 7.02 -15.22 20.02
CA ASN A 304 7.55 -15.33 18.65
C ASN A 304 7.46 -16.75 18.07
N ASN A 305 7.64 -17.76 18.90
CA ASN A 305 7.53 -19.18 18.53
C ASN A 305 6.08 -19.63 18.27
N LEU A 306 5.09 -18.86 18.71
CA LEU A 306 3.68 -19.10 18.47
C LEU A 306 3.10 -18.12 17.43
N GLY A 307 3.83 -17.08 17.04
CA GLY A 307 3.33 -16.05 16.11
C GLY A 307 2.15 -15.27 16.69
N ILE A 308 2.19 -14.91 17.99
CA ILE A 308 1.14 -14.13 18.63
C ILE A 308 1.72 -13.10 19.60
N THR A 309 1.10 -11.91 19.64
CA THR A 309 1.43 -10.81 20.54
C THR A 309 0.15 -10.26 21.17
N PHE A 310 0.22 -9.92 22.46
CA PHE A 310 -0.87 -9.31 23.22
C PHE A 310 -0.47 -7.91 23.64
N THR A 311 -1.30 -6.92 23.33
CA THR A 311 -1.08 -5.52 23.71
C THR A 311 -2.13 -5.10 24.72
N PHE A 312 -1.68 -4.44 25.79
CA PHE A 312 -2.53 -3.92 26.86
C PHE A 312 -2.36 -2.42 26.97
N TRP A 313 -3.47 -1.68 27.10
CA TRP A 313 -3.48 -0.25 27.44
C TRP A 313 -4.13 -0.08 28.80
N ASP A 314 -3.41 0.56 29.73
CA ASP A 314 -3.83 0.77 31.12
C ASP A 314 -4.33 -0.52 31.81
N GLY A 315 -3.65 -1.63 31.51
CA GLY A 315 -3.93 -2.96 32.08
C GLY A 315 -5.09 -3.71 31.42
N GLN A 316 -5.72 -3.16 30.38
CA GLN A 316 -6.82 -3.80 29.66
C GLN A 316 -6.33 -4.29 28.30
N LEU A 317 -6.74 -5.51 27.88
CA LEU A 317 -6.36 -6.04 26.57
C LEU A 317 -6.92 -5.13 25.47
N ALA A 318 -6.02 -4.56 24.69
CA ALA A 318 -6.30 -3.60 23.63
C ALA A 318 -6.40 -4.29 22.28
N ASP A 319 -5.42 -5.14 21.95
CA ASP A 319 -5.42 -5.95 20.73
C ASP A 319 -4.66 -7.27 20.91
N ILE A 320 -4.96 -8.19 19.99
CA ILE A 320 -4.16 -9.40 19.73
C ILE A 320 -3.64 -9.30 18.31
N ARG A 321 -2.33 -9.46 18.13
CA ARG A 321 -1.69 -9.57 16.82
C ARG A 321 -1.27 -11.01 16.55
N VAL A 322 -1.58 -11.50 15.35
CA VAL A 322 -1.12 -12.79 14.85
C VAL A 322 -0.22 -12.57 13.64
N ASP A 323 0.98 -13.14 13.70
CA ASP A 323 2.02 -13.05 12.68
C ASP A 323 2.48 -14.45 12.25
N LYS A 324 3.23 -14.53 11.15
CA LYS A 324 3.92 -15.78 10.78
C LYS A 324 4.90 -16.21 11.89
N ILE A 325 4.92 -17.50 12.22
CA ILE A 325 5.89 -18.07 13.17
C ILE A 325 7.32 -17.81 12.67
N LYS A 326 8.15 -17.20 13.52
CA LYS A 326 9.56 -16.97 13.22
C LYS A 326 10.32 -18.29 13.42
N SER A 327 10.80 -18.86 12.32
CA SER A 327 11.68 -20.04 12.29
C SER A 327 13.11 -19.69 12.67
#